data_AF-A0A317U7U8-F1
#
_entry.id   AF-A0A317U7U8-F1
#
_cell.length_a   1.000
_cell.length_b   1.000
_cell.length_c   1.000
_cell.angle_alpha   90.00
_cell.angle_beta   90.00
_cell.angle_gamma   90.00
#
_symmetry.space_group_name_H-M   'P 1'
#
loop_
_entity.id
_entity.type
_entity.pdbx_description
1 polymer ?
#
loop_
_entity_poly.entity_id
_entity_poly.type
_entity_poly.pdbx_seq_one_letter_code
_entity_poly.pdbx_strand_id
1 'polypeptide(L)' 'MKTILIFLGFLFSLSVFAADIPQDYLGAQKYDKTQCFHNTSQDCINSQCLNSSEIDCQDNCRKMAQAKCQQQTNE' A
#
# COMPACT_ATOMS: atom_id res chain seq x y z
N MET A 1 49.95 -19.47 24.67
CA MET A 1 49.21 -19.36 23.40
C MET A 1 47.86 -20.09 23.41
N LYS A 2 47.26 -20.36 24.58
CA LYS A 2 45.99 -21.12 24.68
C LYS A 2 44.81 -20.26 25.16
N THR A 3 45.11 -19.14 25.82
CA THR A 3 44.14 -18.16 26.33
C THR A 3 43.63 -17.18 25.27
N ILE A 4 44.38 -16.95 24.18
CA ILE A 4 43.97 -16.02 23.10
C ILE A 4 42.83 -16.61 22.26
N LEU A 5 42.79 -17.95 22.12
CA LEU A 5 41.76 -18.64 21.34
C LEU A 5 40.38 -18.61 22.03
N ILE A 6 40.34 -18.48 23.36
CA ILE A 6 39.09 -18.46 24.13
C ILE A 6 38.35 -17.12 23.93
N PHE A 7 39.09 -16.02 23.78
CA PHE A 7 38.50 -14.70 23.55
C PHE A 7 37.92 -14.54 22.14
N LEU A 8 38.46 -15.24 21.13
CA LEU A 8 38.00 -15.12 19.75
C LEU A 8 36.62 -15.75 19.52
N GLY A 9 36.28 -16.81 20.28
CA GLY A 9 34.98 -17.50 20.17
C GLY A 9 33.81 -16.73 20.80
N PHE A 10 34.09 -15.84 21.76
CA PHE A 10 33.04 -15.10 22.46
C PHE A 10 32.37 -14.02 21.56
N LEU A 11 33.07 -13.55 20.53
CA LEU A 11 32.58 -12.52 19.61
C LEU A 11 31.57 -13.05 18.57
N PHE A 12 31.47 -14.36 18.37
CA PHE A 12 30.58 -14.97 17.37
C PHE A 12 29.20 -15.38 17.90
N SER A 13 28.90 -15.10 19.17
CA SER A 13 27.64 -15.53 19.82
C SER A 13 26.46 -14.58 19.59
N LEU A 14 26.62 -13.51 18.80
CA LEU A 14 25.52 -12.66 18.37
C LEU A 14 24.90 -13.24 17.09
N SER A 15 24.28 -14.41 17.21
CA SER A 15 23.40 -14.93 16.18
C SER A 15 22.18 -14.01 16.11
N VAL A 16 22.12 -13.19 15.05
CA VAL A 16 20.93 -12.44 14.66
C VAL A 16 19.82 -13.44 14.37
N PHE A 17 18.89 -13.60 15.31
CA PHE A 17 17.61 -14.20 15.01
C PHE A 17 16.82 -13.18 14.23
N ALA A 18 16.54 -13.47 12.95
CA ALA A 18 15.42 -12.82 12.29
C ALA A 18 14.21 -13.17 13.14
N ALA A 19 13.62 -12.20 13.83
CA ALA A 19 12.30 -12.39 14.35
C ALA A 19 11.43 -12.70 13.13
N ASP A 20 10.80 -13.87 13.11
CA ASP A 20 9.63 -14.10 12.27
C ASP A 20 8.55 -13.15 12.78
N ILE A 21 8.70 -11.86 12.43
CA ILE A 21 7.63 -10.89 12.59
C ILE A 21 6.57 -11.40 11.63
N PRO A 22 5.42 -11.88 12.13
CA PRO A 22 4.36 -12.26 11.22
C PRO A 22 4.14 -11.07 10.31
N GLN A 23 4.15 -11.31 9.01
CA GLN A 23 3.91 -10.31 7.98
C GLN A 23 2.44 -9.82 8.02
N ASP A 24 1.81 -9.88 9.18
CA ASP A 24 0.48 -9.35 9.42
C ASP A 24 0.60 -7.87 9.73
N TYR A 25 0.47 -7.10 8.65
CA TYR A 25 -0.45 -5.97 8.62
C TYR A 25 -0.03 -4.67 9.33
N LEU A 26 1.22 -4.23 9.16
CA LEU A 26 1.51 -2.79 9.19
C LEU A 26 1.40 -2.21 7.76
N GLY A 27 0.17 -1.91 7.32
CA GLY A 27 -0.06 -0.91 6.27
C GLY A 27 -0.46 -1.39 4.87
N ALA A 28 -0.56 -2.69 4.59
CA ALA A 28 -1.18 -3.15 3.35
C ALA A 28 -2.70 -3.16 3.52
N GLN A 29 -3.32 -1.97 3.52
CA GLN A 29 -4.78 -1.86 3.34
C GLN A 29 -5.10 -2.69 2.09
N LYS A 30 -5.76 -3.84 2.28
CA LYS A 30 -6.09 -4.77 1.19
C LYS A 30 -6.78 -3.93 0.14
N TYR A 31 -6.27 -3.95 -1.09
CA TYR A 31 -6.83 -3.15 -2.15
C TYR A 31 -8.32 -3.52 -2.32
N ASP A 32 -9.20 -2.65 -1.82
CA ASP A 32 -10.64 -2.82 -1.94
C ASP A 32 -11.09 -2.02 -3.16
N LYS A 33 -11.46 -2.74 -4.22
CA LYS A 33 -12.00 -2.17 -5.45
C LYS A 33 -13.18 -1.24 -5.20
N THR A 34 -14.03 -1.57 -4.24
CA THR A 34 -15.22 -0.79 -3.89
C THR A 34 -14.81 0.53 -3.27
N GLN A 35 -13.85 0.48 -2.34
CA GLN A 35 -13.32 1.66 -1.68
C GLN A 35 -12.54 2.55 -2.67
N CYS A 36 -11.74 1.95 -3.56
CA CYS A 36 -11.06 2.68 -4.63
C CYS A 36 -12.06 3.41 -5.53
N PHE A 37 -13.11 2.71 -5.99
CA PHE A 37 -14.13 3.30 -6.85
C PHE A 37 -14.84 4.46 -6.13
N HIS A 38 -15.26 4.23 -4.89
CA HIS A 38 -15.95 5.23 -4.10
C HIS A 38 -15.09 6.47 -3.86
N ASN A 39 -13.85 6.31 -3.41
CA ASN A 39 -12.96 7.42 -3.12
C ASN A 39 -12.60 8.19 -4.41
N THR A 40 -12.19 7.48 -5.45
CA THR A 40 -11.78 8.11 -6.72
C THR A 40 -12.93 8.85 -7.39
N SER A 41 -14.14 8.29 -7.36
CA SER A 41 -15.31 8.97 -7.95
C SER A 41 -15.68 10.22 -7.15
N GLN A 42 -15.70 10.15 -5.82
CA GLN A 42 -16.04 11.30 -4.97
C GLN A 42 -14.99 12.41 -5.08
N ASP A 43 -13.71 12.07 -5.09
CA ASP A 43 -12.62 13.06 -5.26
C ASP A 43 -12.73 13.78 -6.61
N CYS A 44 -13.06 13.04 -7.67
CA CYS A 44 -13.32 13.64 -8.98
C CYS A 44 -14.54 14.57 -8.96
N ILE A 45 -15.65 14.13 -8.36
CA ILE A 45 -16.88 14.92 -8.31
C ILE A 45 -16.64 16.23 -7.54
N ASN A 46 -15.97 16.13 -6.40
CA ASN A 46 -15.69 17.29 -5.54
C ASN A 46 -14.69 18.26 -6.18
N SER A 47 -13.72 17.75 -6.95
CA SER A 47 -12.71 18.62 -7.59
C SER A 47 -13.16 19.22 -8.92
N GLN A 48 -13.91 18.46 -9.73
CA GLN A 48 -14.26 18.84 -11.09
C GLN A 48 -15.72 19.27 -11.22
N CYS A 49 -16.67 18.53 -10.63
CA CYS A 49 -18.09 18.72 -10.93
C CYS A 49 -18.72 19.90 -10.22
N LEU A 50 -18.22 20.32 -9.06
CA LEU A 50 -18.75 21.48 -8.34
C LEU A 50 -18.59 22.79 -9.13
N ASN A 51 -17.59 22.86 -10.01
CA ASN A 51 -17.31 24.04 -10.84
C ASN A 51 -17.51 23.76 -12.35
N SER A 52 -18.00 22.57 -12.71
CA SER A 52 -18.19 22.19 -14.11
C SER A 52 -19.57 22.56 -14.60
N SER A 53 -19.64 23.02 -15.85
CA SER A 53 -20.91 23.21 -16.58
C SER A 53 -21.36 21.93 -17.30
N GLU A 54 -20.58 20.85 -17.25
CA GLU A 54 -20.92 19.59 -17.90
C GLU A 54 -22.00 18.84 -17.10
N ILE A 55 -23.11 18.56 -17.77
CA ILE A 55 -24.24 17.79 -17.22
C ILE A 55 -23.80 16.37 -16.82
N ASP A 56 -22.88 15.79 -17.58
CA ASP A 56 -22.45 14.39 -17.42
C ASP A 56 -21.21 14.24 -16.53
N CYS A 57 -20.78 15.29 -15.82
CA CYS A 57 -19.54 15.28 -15.05
C CYS A 57 -19.47 14.13 -14.03
N GLN A 58 -20.56 13.86 -13.31
CA GLN A 58 -20.62 12.75 -12.35
C GLN A 58 -20.42 11.38 -13.03
N ASP A 59 -21.03 11.17 -14.19
CA ASP A 59 -20.92 9.92 -14.93
C ASP A 59 -19.53 9.74 -15.55
N ASN A 60 -18.90 10.82 -16.00
CA ASN A 60 -17.51 10.83 -16.43
C ASN A 60 -16.56 10.48 -15.28
N CYS A 61 -16.78 11.04 -14.09
CA CYS A 61 -16.01 10.70 -12.89
C CYS A 61 -16.16 9.23 -12.50
N ARG A 62 -17.36 8.66 -12.59
CA ARG A 62 -17.61 7.23 -12.32
C ARG A 62 -16.90 6.33 -13.32
N LYS A 63 -16.97 6.63 -14.61
CA LYS A 63 -16.26 5.88 -15.67
C LYS A 63 -14.74 5.91 -15.48
N MET A 64 -14.19 7.09 -15.14
CA MET A 64 -12.77 7.23 -14.84
C MET A 64 -12.37 6.41 -13.60
N ALA A 65 -13.15 6.48 -12.51
CA ALA A 65 -12.88 5.70 -11.31
C ALA A 65 -12.89 4.20 -11.61
N GLN A 66 -13.84 3.73 -12.43
CA GLN A 66 -13.89 2.34 -12.87
C GLN A 66 -12.63 1.93 -13.64
N ALA A 67 -12.20 2.71 -14.63
CA ALA A 67 -11.01 2.42 -15.41
C ALA A 67 -9.73 2.40 -14.55
N LYS A 68 -9.56 3.41 -13.69
CA LYS A 68 -8.38 3.55 -12.83
C LYS A 68 -8.27 2.42 -11.81
N CYS A 69 -9.39 2.07 -11.17
CA CYS A 69 -9.40 0.99 -10.17
C CYS A 69 -9.32 -0.41 -10.82
N GLN A 70 -9.81 -0.58 -12.05
CA GLN A 70 -9.59 -1.82 -12.80
C GLN A 70 -8.11 -2.01 -13.17
N GLN A 71 -7.42 -0.94 -13.56
CA GLN A 71 -5.98 -0.99 -13.87
C GLN A 71 -5.15 -1.40 -12.65
N GLN A 72 -5.40 -0.81 -11.48
CA GLN A 72 -4.66 -1.11 -10.24
C GLN A 72 -4.87 -2.52 -9.68
N THR A 73 -5.86 -3.27 -10.17
CA THR A 73 -6.02 -4.69 -9.79
C THR A 73 -5.19 -5.61 -10.69
N ASN A 74 -4.89 -5.16 -11.91
CA ASN A 74 -4.23 -5.98 -12.93
C ASN A 74 -2.71 -5.76 -12.97
N GLU A 75 -2.18 -4.90 -12.09
CA GLU A 75 -0.75 -4.72 -11.79
C GLU A 75 -0.37 -5.55 -10.55
#